data_AF-A0A973H546-F1
#
_entry.id   AF-A0A973H546-F1
#
_cell.length_a   1.000
_cell.length_b   1.000
_cell.length_c   1.000
_cell.angle_alpha   90.00
_cell.angle_beta   90.00
_cell.angle_gamma   90.00
#
_symmetry.space_group_name_H-M   'P 1'
#
loop_
_entity.id
_entity.type
_entity.pdbx_description
1 polymer ?
#
loop_
_entity_poly.entity_id
_entity_poly.type
_entity_poly.pdbx_seq_one_letter_code
_entity_poly.pdbx_strand_id
1 'polypeptide(L)'
;MTTASLLRAELRELGVEKGMTLLLHASLRSVGPVRGGGRAVLRALLDALGPEGTLVVPTFTEGNSLTSRAYLHMTRDLTRHQLLSYREHMEPFCAASTPSQGMGRLAEEVRVTPGAMRSTHPQASFAALG
;
A
#
# COMPACT_ATOMS: atom_id res chain seq x y z
N MET A 1 5.82 14.09 21.07
CA MET A 1 4.83 13.43 20.19
C MET A 1 4.97 14.02 18.80
N THR A 2 5.20 13.19 17.80
CA THR A 2 5.47 13.63 16.42
C THR A 2 4.21 14.23 15.79
N THR A 3 4.35 15.34 15.05
CA THR A 3 3.26 15.99 14.31
C THR A 3 3.49 15.88 12.81
N ALA A 4 2.45 16.09 12.01
CA ALA A 4 2.58 16.14 10.54
C ALA A 4 3.55 17.25 10.08
N SER A 5 3.57 18.39 10.77
CA SER A 5 4.49 19.50 10.45
C SER A 5 5.95 19.14 10.68
N LEU A 6 6.26 18.44 11.78
CA LEU A 6 7.60 17.95 12.07
C LEU A 6 8.04 16.92 11.03
N LEU A 7 7.19 15.91 10.77
CA LEU A 7 7.48 14.88 9.75
C LEU A 7 7.74 15.48 8.37
N ARG A 8 6.96 16.50 7.97
CA ARG A 8 7.19 17.20 6.71
C ARG A 8 8.57 17.85 6.67
N ALA A 9 9.02 18.46 7.78
CA ALA A 9 10.34 19.07 7.85
C ALA A 9 11.45 18.01 7.79
N GLU A 10 11.31 16.90 8.51
CA GLU A 10 12.26 15.78 8.50
C GLU A 10 12.36 15.13 7.11
N LEU A 11 11.22 14.97 6.40
CA LEU A 11 11.20 14.49 5.01
C LEU A 11 11.96 15.43 4.06
N ARG A 12 11.83 16.75 4.26
CA ARG A 12 12.56 17.76 3.48
C ARG A 12 14.06 17.70 3.74
N GLU A 13 14.44 17.58 5.01
CA GLU A 13 15.83 17.43 5.42
C GLU A 13 16.47 16.14 4.86
N LEU A 14 15.67 15.07 4.76
CA LEU A 14 16.08 13.82 4.12
C LEU A 14 16.24 13.94 2.58
N GLY A 15 15.77 15.04 1.97
CA GLY A 15 15.89 15.31 0.54
C GLY A 15 14.62 15.08 -0.29
N VAL A 16 13.45 14.95 0.34
CA VAL A 16 12.18 14.94 -0.41
C VAL A 16 11.85 16.35 -0.89
N GLU A 17 11.92 16.58 -2.20
CA GLU A 17 11.66 17.88 -2.83
C GLU A 17 10.26 17.97 -3.46
N LYS A 18 9.82 19.19 -3.76
CA LYS A 18 8.53 19.42 -4.41
C LYS A 18 8.57 18.90 -5.84
N GLY A 19 7.48 18.30 -6.32
CA GLY A 19 7.37 17.79 -7.69
C GLY A 19 8.06 16.43 -7.91
N MET A 20 8.64 15.82 -6.87
CA MET A 20 9.23 14.49 -6.99
C MET A 20 8.17 13.42 -7.19
N THR A 21 8.55 12.35 -7.91
CA THR A 21 7.85 11.06 -7.84
C THR A 21 8.55 10.19 -6.79
N LEU A 22 7.84 9.83 -5.73
CA LEU A 22 8.37 9.09 -4.59
C LEU A 22 7.69 7.72 -4.46
N LEU A 23 8.43 6.64 -4.70
CA LEU A 23 8.01 5.29 -4.33
C LEU A 23 8.34 5.04 -2.84
N LEU A 24 7.33 4.73 -2.04
CA LEU A 24 7.45 4.62 -0.59
C LEU A 24 7.14 3.20 -0.08
N HIS A 25 8.05 2.70 0.76
CA HIS A 25 7.79 1.61 1.70
C HIS A 25 7.87 2.17 3.13
N ALA A 26 6.87 1.94 3.96
CA ALA A 26 6.83 2.52 5.30
C ALA A 26 6.30 1.55 6.36
N SER A 27 6.93 1.60 7.53
CA SER A 27 6.43 0.99 8.76
C SER A 27 5.95 2.09 9.70
N LEU A 28 4.63 2.26 9.84
CA LEU A 28 4.07 3.24 10.80
C LEU A 28 4.49 2.94 12.25
N ARG A 29 4.81 1.67 12.56
CA ARG A 29 5.35 1.30 13.87
C ARG A 29 6.74 1.90 14.10
N SER A 30 7.58 1.93 13.06
CA SER A 30 8.95 2.47 13.14
C SER A 30 8.98 3.99 13.20
N VAL A 31 8.00 4.67 12.61
CA VAL A 31 7.82 6.13 12.75
C VAL A 31 7.43 6.52 14.19
N GLY A 32 6.80 5.62 14.93
CA GLY A 32 6.33 5.87 16.28
C GLY A 32 5.00 6.65 16.33
N PRO A 33 4.56 7.09 17.52
CA PRO A 33 3.28 7.77 17.70
C PRO A 33 3.23 9.15 17.02
N VAL A 34 2.34 9.28 16.04
CA VAL A 34 2.07 10.54 15.33
C VAL A 34 0.68 11.05 15.71
N ARG A 35 0.57 12.34 16.06
CA ARG A 35 -0.72 13.00 16.29
C ARG A 35 -1.56 12.96 15.01
N GLY A 36 -2.64 12.19 15.02
CA GLY A 36 -3.50 11.96 13.84
C GLY A 36 -3.21 10.66 13.06
N GLY A 37 -2.27 9.83 13.53
CA GLY A 37 -2.03 8.48 13.00
C GLY A 37 -1.52 8.45 11.56
N GLY A 38 -1.83 7.37 10.84
CA GLY A 38 -1.39 7.16 9.45
C GLY A 38 -1.80 8.30 8.51
N ARG A 39 -3.02 8.81 8.65
CA ARG A 39 -3.52 9.94 7.84
C ARG A 39 -2.67 11.19 7.98
N ALA A 40 -2.12 11.45 9.17
CA ALA A 40 -1.20 12.56 9.40
C ALA A 40 0.16 12.33 8.71
N VAL A 41 0.63 11.09 8.65
CA VAL A 41 1.84 10.71 7.90
C VAL A 41 1.62 10.88 6.40
N LEU A 42 0.51 10.38 5.86
CA LEU A 42 0.13 10.58 4.46
C LEU A 42 0.06 12.07 4.12
N ARG A 43 -0.58 12.87 4.98
CA ARG A 43 -0.68 14.32 4.78
C ARG A 43 0.71 14.99 4.75
N ALA A 44 1.60 14.62 5.66
CA ALA A 44 2.96 15.15 5.70
C ALA A 44 3.76 14.83 4.43
N LEU A 45 3.60 13.61 3.89
CA LEU A 45 4.20 13.19 2.61
C LEU A 45 3.66 14.01 1.45
N LEU A 46 2.34 14.16 1.33
CA LEU A 46 1.74 14.96 0.25
C LEU A 46 2.11 16.45 0.36
N ASP A 47 2.16 17.01 1.57
CA ASP A 47 2.61 18.39 1.79
C ASP A 47 4.14 18.57 1.53
N ALA A 48 4.91 17.48 1.60
CA ALA A 48 6.31 17.44 1.19
C ALA A 48 6.46 17.24 -0.34
N LEU A 49 5.57 16.54 -1.01
CA LEU A 49 5.65 16.42 -2.47
C LEU A 49 5.07 17.66 -3.16
N GLY A 50 4.12 18.34 -2.53
CA GLY A 50 3.39 19.44 -3.14
C GLY A 50 2.41 18.96 -4.22
N PRO A 51 1.68 19.88 -4.87
CA PRO A 51 0.63 19.53 -5.82
C PRO A 51 1.13 18.89 -7.12
N GLU A 52 2.40 19.13 -7.49
CA GLU A 52 3.02 18.57 -8.71
C GLU A 52 3.77 17.25 -8.46
N GLY A 53 3.76 16.74 -7.22
CA GLY A 53 4.51 15.55 -6.85
C GLY A 53 3.62 14.32 -6.77
N THR A 54 4.20 13.14 -7.03
CA THR A 54 3.46 11.87 -7.07
C THR A 54 3.97 10.94 -5.98
N LEU A 55 3.08 10.47 -5.11
CA LEU A 55 3.37 9.41 -4.15
C LEU A 55 2.96 8.06 -4.74
N VAL A 56 3.85 7.08 -4.74
CA VAL A 56 3.60 5.71 -5.21
C VAL A 56 3.84 4.74 -4.06
N VAL A 57 2.96 3.75 -3.91
CA VAL A 57 3.10 2.66 -2.92
C VAL A 57 2.82 1.31 -3.56
N PRO A 58 3.51 0.24 -3.12
CA PRO A 58 3.11 -1.11 -3.50
C PRO A 58 1.75 -1.45 -2.87
N THR A 59 0.88 -2.09 -3.65
CA THR A 59 -0.44 -2.57 -3.19
C THR A 59 -0.61 -4.04 -3.56
N PHE A 60 0.39 -4.85 -3.23
CA PHE A 60 0.44 -6.26 -3.63
C PHE A 60 -0.68 -7.08 -3.01
N THR A 61 -1.02 -8.17 -3.69
CA THR A 61 -2.16 -9.04 -3.44
C THR A 61 -1.72 -10.48 -3.64
N GLU A 62 -0.87 -10.96 -2.73
CA GLU A 62 -0.26 -12.30 -2.81
C GLU A 62 -1.31 -13.42 -2.95
N GLY A 63 -2.51 -13.24 -2.39
CA GLY A 63 -3.63 -14.17 -2.48
C GLY A 63 -4.17 -14.38 -3.91
N ASN A 64 -3.95 -13.45 -4.84
CA ASN A 64 -4.34 -13.59 -6.25
C ASN A 64 -3.29 -14.37 -7.06
N SER A 65 -2.67 -15.38 -6.45
CA SER A 65 -1.65 -16.23 -7.05
C SER A 65 -1.86 -17.68 -6.66
N LEU A 66 -1.56 -18.60 -7.58
CA LEU A 66 -1.52 -20.04 -7.31
C LEU A 66 -0.12 -20.52 -6.88
N THR A 67 0.85 -19.61 -6.78
CA THR A 67 2.25 -19.92 -6.47
C THR A 67 2.83 -19.03 -5.37
N SER A 68 2.06 -18.09 -4.82
CA SER A 68 2.53 -17.27 -3.69
C SER A 68 2.70 -18.10 -2.43
N ARG A 69 3.55 -17.64 -1.52
CA ARG A 69 3.71 -18.28 -0.20
C ARG A 69 2.39 -18.32 0.57
N ALA A 70 1.58 -17.25 0.47
CA ALA A 70 0.26 -17.20 1.08
C ALA A 70 -0.64 -18.33 0.56
N TYR A 71 -0.73 -18.51 -0.77
CA TYR A 71 -1.49 -19.60 -1.37
C TYR A 71 -0.95 -20.97 -0.96
N LEU A 72 0.36 -21.18 -1.05
CA LEU A 72 0.99 -22.47 -0.72
C LEU A 72 0.82 -22.81 0.77
N HIS A 73 0.78 -21.81 1.65
CA HIS A 73 0.48 -22.01 3.06
C HIS A 73 -0.98 -22.42 3.28
N MET A 74 -1.93 -21.71 2.66
CA MET A 74 -3.36 -21.97 2.81
C MET A 74 -3.82 -23.29 2.17
N THR A 75 -3.10 -23.77 1.17
CA THR A 75 -3.51 -24.94 0.37
C THR A 75 -2.71 -26.21 0.65
N ARG A 76 -1.73 -26.16 1.57
CA ARG A 76 -0.75 -27.23 1.82
C ARG A 76 -1.39 -28.61 2.07
N ASP A 77 -2.44 -28.64 2.87
CA ASP A 77 -3.05 -29.87 3.37
C ASP A 77 -4.41 -30.17 2.71
N LEU A 78 -4.74 -29.46 1.62
CA LEU A 78 -6.00 -29.67 0.91
C LEU A 78 -5.93 -30.91 0.02
N THR A 79 -6.99 -31.70 0.05
CA THR A 79 -7.23 -32.74 -0.97
C THR A 79 -7.42 -32.10 -2.35
N ARG A 80 -7.32 -32.91 -3.41
CA ARG A 80 -7.53 -32.44 -4.79
C ARG A 80 -8.90 -31.75 -4.97
N HIS A 81 -9.97 -32.30 -4.40
CA HIS A 81 -11.31 -31.72 -4.48
C HIS A 81 -11.38 -30.35 -3.78
N GLN A 82 -10.81 -30.25 -2.58
CA GLN A 82 -10.76 -28.98 -1.85
C GLN A 82 -9.89 -27.93 -2.56
N LEU A 83 -8.79 -28.33 -3.20
CA LEU A 83 -7.95 -27.43 -3.97
C LEU A 83 -8.67 -26.84 -5.19
N LEU A 84 -9.46 -27.67 -5.89
CA LEU A 84 -10.30 -27.21 -7.00
C LEU A 84 -11.37 -26.23 -6.52
N SER A 85 -12.10 -26.59 -5.45
CA SER A 85 -13.08 -25.72 -4.83
C SER A 85 -12.46 -24.39 -4.36
N TYR A 86 -11.28 -24.43 -3.73
CA TYR A 86 -10.55 -23.21 -3.33
C TYR A 86 -10.31 -22.29 -4.53
N ARG A 87 -9.80 -22.83 -5.65
CA ARG A 87 -9.51 -22.07 -6.87
C ARG A 87 -10.76 -21.49 -7.52
N GLU A 88 -11.86 -22.22 -7.52
CA GLU A 88 -13.15 -21.75 -8.06
C GLU A 88 -13.74 -20.58 -7.26
N HIS A 89 -13.43 -20.49 -5.97
CA HIS A 89 -13.92 -19.44 -5.08
C HIS A 89 -12.88 -18.33 -4.84
N MET A 90 -11.76 -18.33 -5.56
CA MET A 90 -10.79 -17.24 -5.48
C MET A 90 -11.37 -15.98 -6.11
N GLU A 91 -11.57 -14.95 -5.28
CA GLU A 91 -12.04 -13.65 -5.76
C GLU A 91 -11.08 -13.04 -6.78
N PRO A 92 -11.58 -12.60 -7.96
CA PRO A 92 -10.75 -11.95 -8.96
C PRO A 92 -10.23 -10.61 -8.44
N PHE A 93 -9.04 -10.23 -8.90
CA PHE A 93 -8.50 -8.92 -8.58
C PHE A 93 -9.35 -7.82 -9.22
N CYS A 94 -9.68 -6.80 -8.42
CA CYS A 94 -10.29 -5.56 -8.84
C CYS A 94 -9.45 -4.40 -8.30
N ALA A 95 -8.92 -3.57 -9.20
CA ALA A 95 -8.05 -2.46 -8.81
C ALA A 95 -8.72 -1.52 -7.79
N ALA A 96 -10.03 -1.30 -7.93
CA ALA A 96 -10.81 -0.43 -7.06
C ALA A 96 -11.05 -1.01 -5.65
N SER A 97 -11.33 -2.32 -5.54
CA SER A 97 -11.84 -2.90 -4.30
C SER A 97 -10.88 -3.84 -3.57
N THR A 98 -10.01 -4.58 -4.27
CA THR A 98 -9.17 -5.61 -3.63
C THR A 98 -8.18 -4.98 -2.65
N PRO A 99 -8.26 -5.25 -1.33
CA PRO A 99 -7.32 -4.68 -0.36
C PRO A 99 -5.88 -5.12 -0.61
N SER A 100 -4.91 -4.28 -0.26
CA SER A 100 -3.50 -4.70 -0.27
C SER A 100 -3.21 -5.70 0.85
N GLN A 101 -2.28 -6.62 0.63
CA GLN A 101 -1.92 -7.68 1.56
C GLN A 101 -0.45 -7.52 1.97
N GLY A 102 -0.19 -7.35 3.26
CA GLY A 102 1.17 -7.24 3.80
C GLY A 102 1.89 -5.91 3.52
N MET A 103 1.28 -4.96 2.80
CA MET A 103 1.91 -3.68 2.43
C MET A 103 1.87 -2.61 3.53
N GLY A 104 1.09 -2.86 4.59
CA GLY A 104 0.95 -1.97 5.73
C GLY A 104 -0.14 -0.92 5.56
N ARG A 105 -0.53 -0.30 6.68
CA ARG A 105 -1.68 0.59 6.75
C ARG A 105 -1.52 1.87 5.91
N LEU A 106 -0.31 2.40 5.78
CA LEU A 106 -0.08 3.60 4.98
C LEU A 106 -0.32 3.34 3.49
N ALA A 107 0.15 2.20 2.96
CA ALA A 107 -0.10 1.83 1.58
C ALA A 107 -1.61 1.68 1.30
N GLU A 108 -2.34 1.10 2.25
CA GLU A 108 -3.79 0.97 2.15
C GLU A 108 -4.51 2.33 2.22
N GLU A 109 -4.05 3.25 3.09
CA GLU A 109 -4.57 4.62 3.14
C GLU A 109 -4.35 5.38 1.83
N VAL A 110 -3.18 5.24 1.19
CA VAL A 110 -2.93 5.81 -0.15
C VAL A 110 -3.88 5.20 -1.17
N ARG A 111 -4.00 3.86 -1.21
CA ARG A 111 -4.83 3.12 -2.18
C ARG A 111 -6.29 3.59 -2.18
N VAL A 112 -6.85 3.90 -1.02
CA VAL A 112 -8.27 4.27 -0.87
C VAL A 112 -8.51 5.79 -0.85
N THR A 113 -7.45 6.60 -0.98
CA THR A 113 -7.59 8.06 -1.00
C THR A 113 -8.25 8.50 -2.31
N PRO A 114 -9.27 9.38 -2.28
CA PRO A 114 -9.87 9.92 -3.50
C PRO A 114 -8.81 10.55 -4.42
N GLY A 115 -8.88 10.22 -5.71
CA GLY A 115 -7.88 10.63 -6.71
C GLY A 115 -6.70 9.67 -6.86
N ALA A 116 -6.53 8.70 -5.96
CA ALA A 116 -5.52 7.66 -6.16
C ALA A 116 -5.90 6.74 -7.33
N MET A 117 -4.92 6.39 -8.15
CA MET A 117 -5.05 5.41 -9.22
C MET A 117 -4.26 4.15 -8.85
N ARG A 118 -4.68 2.98 -9.34
CA ARG A 118 -4.00 1.72 -9.11
C ARG A 118 -3.79 0.95 -10.42
N SER A 119 -2.62 0.39 -10.62
CA SER A 119 -2.33 -0.47 -11.77
C SER A 119 -3.10 -1.80 -11.71
N THR A 120 -3.24 -2.46 -12.85
CA THR A 120 -4.17 -3.59 -13.04
C THR A 120 -3.54 -4.97 -12.85
N HIS A 121 -2.26 -5.05 -12.46
CA HIS A 121 -1.61 -6.35 -12.25
C HIS A 121 -2.21 -7.05 -11.01
N PRO A 122 -2.73 -8.28 -11.14
CA PRO A 122 -3.54 -8.91 -10.11
C PRO A 122 -2.80 -9.26 -8.82
N GLN A 123 -1.47 -9.29 -8.85
CA GLN A 123 -0.61 -9.67 -7.71
C GLN A 123 0.32 -8.54 -7.24
N ALA A 124 0.69 -7.65 -8.15
CA ALA A 124 1.85 -6.77 -8.01
C ALA A 124 1.50 -5.34 -8.41
N SER A 125 0.26 -4.94 -8.13
CA SER A 125 -0.23 -3.60 -8.42
C SER A 125 0.46 -2.55 -7.54
N PHE A 126 0.52 -1.33 -8.04
CA PHE A 126 0.94 -0.14 -7.31
C PHE A 126 -0.21 0.85 -7.29
N ALA A 127 -0.36 1.59 -6.18
CA ALA A 127 -1.22 2.76 -6.14
C ALA A 127 -0.38 4.03 -6.19
N ALA A 128 -0.87 5.04 -6.90
CA ALA A 128 -0.25 6.34 -7.02
C ALA A 128 -1.26 7.46 -6.72
N LEU A 129 -0.78 8.54 -6.11
CA LEU A 129 -1.58 9.73 -5.77
C LEU A 129 -0.74 10.99 -6.00
N GLY A 130 -1.27 11.93 -6.76
CA GLY A 130 -0.59 13.16 -7.17
C GLY A 130 -0.68 13.37 -8.68
#